data_AF-A0A9D3RQX6-F1
#
_entry.id   AF-A0A9D3RQX6-F1
#
_cell.length_a   1.000
_cell.length_b   1.000
_cell.length_c   1.000
_cell.angle_alpha   90.00
_cell.angle_beta   90.00
_cell.angle_gamma   90.00
#
_symmetry.space_group_name_H-M   'P 1'
#
loop_
_entity.id
_entity.type
_entity.pdbx_description
1 polymer ?
#
loop_
_entity_poly.entity_id
_entity_poly.type
_entity_poly.pdbx_seq_one_letter_code
_entity_poly.pdbx_strand_id
1 'polypeptide(L)'
;MEYQECGTPCIDTCSNPQRSQMCDQHCTDGCFCPPGTVFDDIKQSGCIKVEQCSCTYNGGTYGSGESYKTNCRTCTCSGGEWSCEELECPGTCSVEGGSHITTFDGKAYSINGQCSYFLVKQREGNNFTVLADLEKCGLSDTETCLKAVSIRVLDTIISIQPNGAVSVNSLVAPLPLSTDQVTIFKPSTFYIIADTRYGLQLRIQLVPVMQAYITLNPSNKGITC
;
A
#
# COMPACT_ATOMS: atom_id res chain seq x y z
N MET A 1 1.08 42.43 8.11
CA MET A 1 1.47 42.93 6.78
C MET A 1 1.85 44.38 6.92
N GLU A 2 2.82 44.83 6.13
CA GLU A 2 3.37 46.18 6.15
C GLU A 2 3.37 46.74 4.73
N TYR A 3 3.10 48.02 4.58
CA TYR A 3 3.14 48.68 3.29
C TYR A 3 4.58 48.87 2.81
N GLN A 4 4.83 48.59 1.53
CA GLN A 4 6.10 48.82 0.85
C GLN A 4 5.84 49.34 -0.57
N GLU A 5 6.68 50.25 -1.05
CA GLU A 5 6.57 50.81 -2.42
C GLU A 5 7.12 49.87 -3.50
N CYS A 6 7.93 48.88 -3.12
CA CYS A 6 8.52 47.90 -4.03
C CYS A 6 8.70 46.57 -3.28
N GLY A 7 7.70 45.69 -3.37
CA GLY A 7 7.73 44.32 -2.89
C GLY A 7 7.49 43.31 -4.02
N THR A 8 7.92 42.07 -3.82
CA THR A 8 7.65 40.99 -4.79
C THR A 8 6.14 40.69 -4.84
N PRO A 9 5.49 40.70 -6.02
CA PRO A 9 4.07 40.35 -6.12
C PRO A 9 3.81 38.86 -5.87
N CYS A 10 4.85 38.02 -5.89
CA CYS A 10 4.79 36.61 -5.57
C CYS A 10 4.97 36.38 -4.07
N ILE A 11 3.91 36.58 -3.29
CA ILE A 11 3.96 36.40 -1.83
C ILE A 11 4.25 34.95 -1.45
N ASP A 12 5.22 34.75 -0.56
CA ASP A 12 5.48 33.45 0.06
C ASP A 12 4.36 33.12 1.04
N THR A 13 3.84 31.91 0.96
CA THR A 13 2.75 31.43 1.82
C THR A 13 3.17 30.18 2.59
N CYS A 14 2.42 29.78 3.61
CA CYS A 14 2.70 28.53 4.32
C CYS A 14 2.63 27.30 3.40
N SER A 15 1.75 27.29 2.41
CA SER A 15 1.68 26.20 1.41
C SER A 15 2.80 26.28 0.36
N ASN A 16 3.43 27.43 0.17
CA ASN A 16 4.51 27.64 -0.80
C ASN A 16 5.50 28.72 -0.31
N PRO A 17 6.43 28.35 0.60
CA PRO A 17 7.30 29.31 1.30
C PRO A 17 8.46 29.85 0.44
N GLN A 18 8.65 29.35 -0.78
CA GLN A 18 9.73 29.76 -1.69
C GLN A 18 9.22 30.31 -3.04
N ARG A 19 7.96 30.73 -3.10
CA ARG A 19 7.31 31.25 -4.31
C ARG A 19 8.04 32.47 -4.88
N SER A 20 8.55 33.33 -4.00
CA SER A 20 9.24 34.57 -4.36
C SER A 20 10.53 34.33 -5.16
N GLN A 21 11.19 33.18 -4.98
CA GLN A 21 12.46 32.84 -5.66
C GLN A 21 12.30 32.59 -7.17
N MET A 22 11.11 32.16 -7.60
CA MET A 22 10.78 31.88 -9.00
C MET A 22 9.90 33.00 -9.59
N CYS A 23 9.95 34.20 -9.03
CA CYS A 23 9.11 35.31 -9.47
C CYS A 23 9.78 36.11 -10.59
N ASP A 24 9.27 35.98 -11.81
CA ASP A 24 9.73 36.74 -12.99
C ASP A 24 9.04 38.12 -13.12
N GLN A 25 8.28 38.54 -12.12
CA GLN A 25 7.53 39.80 -12.14
C GLN A 25 8.33 40.94 -11.50
N HIS A 26 8.10 42.15 -11.98
CA HIS A 26 8.69 43.34 -11.38
C HIS A 26 8.06 43.61 -10.00
N CYS A 27 8.80 44.28 -9.11
CA CYS A 27 8.23 44.66 -7.83
C CYS A 27 7.08 45.66 -8.01
N THR A 28 6.12 45.63 -7.09
CA THR A 28 4.96 46.51 -7.07
C THR A 28 4.81 47.16 -5.70
N ASP A 29 4.11 48.28 -5.63
CA ASP A 29 3.67 48.85 -4.36
C ASP A 29 2.52 48.00 -3.78
N GLY A 30 2.44 47.92 -2.45
CA GLY A 30 1.41 47.12 -1.80
C GLY A 30 1.74 46.75 -0.34
N CYS A 31 0.93 45.87 0.23
CA CYS A 31 1.15 45.32 1.56
C CYS A 31 1.80 43.95 1.46
N PHE A 32 2.89 43.73 2.18
CA PHE A 32 3.68 42.49 2.14
C PHE A 32 3.95 41.97 3.56
N CYS A 33 4.39 40.71 3.65
CA CYS A 33 4.84 40.17 4.93
C CYS A 33 6.26 40.68 5.28
N PRO A 34 6.54 41.01 6.56
CA PRO A 34 7.88 41.38 6.99
C PRO A 34 8.94 40.32 6.66
N PRO A 35 10.21 40.72 6.50
CA PRO A 35 11.31 39.76 6.26
C PRO A 35 11.33 38.63 7.30
N GLY A 36 11.48 37.38 6.84
CA GLY A 36 11.48 36.19 7.71
C GLY A 36 10.08 35.69 8.10
N THR A 37 9.01 36.22 7.50
CA THR A 37 7.64 35.74 7.69
C THR A 37 6.98 35.43 6.35
N VAL A 38 5.98 34.54 6.37
CA VAL A 38 5.17 34.13 5.23
C VAL A 38 3.69 34.34 5.54
N PHE A 39 2.87 34.47 4.51
CA PHE A 39 1.44 34.61 4.68
C PHE A 39 0.78 33.25 4.98
N ASP A 40 0.06 33.16 6.09
CA ASP A 40 -0.68 31.98 6.49
C ASP A 40 -1.97 31.85 5.66
N ASP A 41 -1.85 31.22 4.50
CA ASP A 41 -2.94 30.88 3.61
C ASP A 41 -3.80 29.70 4.11
N ILE A 42 -3.40 29.03 5.18
CA ILE A 42 -4.04 27.83 5.70
C ILE A 42 -5.03 28.18 6.83
N LYS A 43 -4.58 28.89 7.87
CA LYS A 43 -5.46 29.35 8.98
C LYS A 43 -5.87 30.82 8.87
N GLN A 44 -5.37 31.54 7.87
CA GLN A 44 -5.67 32.95 7.64
C GLN A 44 -5.31 33.85 8.84
N SER A 45 -4.25 33.51 9.58
CA SER A 45 -3.81 34.29 10.75
C SER A 45 -2.93 35.51 10.42
N GLY A 46 -2.65 35.74 9.13
CA GLY A 46 -1.81 36.85 8.66
C GLY A 46 -0.37 36.40 8.39
N CYS A 47 0.62 37.22 8.74
CA CYS A 47 2.03 36.88 8.52
C CYS A 47 2.61 36.18 9.75
N ILE A 48 3.11 34.96 9.57
CA ILE A 48 3.70 34.14 10.63
C ILE A 48 5.10 33.67 10.22
N LYS A 49 5.88 33.18 11.18
CA LYS A 49 7.19 32.58 10.84
C LYS A 49 6.99 31.25 10.13
N VAL A 50 7.91 30.90 9.23
CA VAL A 50 7.86 29.63 8.49
C VAL A 50 7.76 28.44 9.45
N GLU A 51 8.47 28.44 10.58
CA GLU A 51 8.45 27.33 11.53
C GLU A 51 7.08 27.15 12.23
N GLN A 52 6.19 28.14 12.15
CA GLN A 52 4.83 28.09 12.71
C GLN A 52 3.78 27.65 11.69
N CYS A 53 4.16 27.48 10.42
CA CYS A 53 3.25 27.04 9.38
C CYS A 53 2.66 25.67 9.69
N SER A 54 1.34 25.59 9.49
CA SER A 54 0.57 24.35 9.65
C SER A 54 0.62 23.54 8.36
N CYS A 55 0.37 22.23 8.44
CA CYS A 55 0.31 21.33 7.29
C CYS A 55 -1.13 20.83 7.10
N THR A 56 -1.49 20.46 5.88
CA THR A 56 -2.80 19.84 5.59
C THR A 56 -2.64 18.40 5.15
N TYR A 57 -3.50 17.51 5.64
CA TYR A 57 -3.56 16.10 5.21
C TYR A 57 -4.99 15.56 5.32
N ASN A 58 -5.50 14.93 4.25
CA ASN A 58 -6.87 14.39 4.15
C ASN A 58 -7.97 15.38 4.62
N GLY A 59 -7.81 16.67 4.32
CA GLY A 59 -8.75 17.72 4.72
C GLY A 59 -8.63 18.19 6.18
N GLY A 60 -7.75 17.59 6.99
CA GLY A 60 -7.39 18.06 8.32
C GLY A 60 -6.20 19.03 8.31
N THR A 61 -6.15 19.92 9.29
CA THR A 61 -5.05 20.87 9.50
C THR A 61 -4.27 20.51 10.76
N TYR A 62 -2.94 20.46 10.64
CA TYR A 62 -2.00 20.04 11.67
C TYR A 62 -1.02 21.18 11.97
N GLY A 63 -0.86 21.55 13.23
CA GLY A 63 0.15 22.53 13.65
C GLY A 63 1.58 22.02 13.46
N SER A 64 2.54 22.95 13.44
CA SER A 64 3.96 22.58 13.46
C SER A 64 4.30 21.75 14.70
N GLY A 65 4.98 20.61 14.50
CA GLY A 65 5.26 19.59 15.51
C GLY A 65 4.17 18.54 15.69
N GLU A 66 2.96 18.74 15.16
CA GLU A 66 1.93 17.71 15.18
C GLU A 66 2.23 16.61 14.16
N SER A 67 1.79 15.39 14.48
CA SER A 67 2.01 14.23 13.63
C SER A 67 0.73 13.45 13.40
N TYR A 68 0.66 12.80 12.24
CA TYR A 68 -0.28 11.72 12.01
C TYR A 68 0.47 10.42 11.77
N LYS A 69 -0.16 9.33 12.19
CA LYS A 69 0.38 7.98 12.05
C LYS A 69 -0.58 7.13 11.23
N THR A 70 -0.02 6.45 10.24
CA THR A 70 -0.67 5.33 9.56
C THR A 70 -0.02 4.03 10.04
N ASN A 71 -0.50 2.89 9.56
CA ASN A 71 0.15 1.61 9.86
C ASN A 71 1.61 1.57 9.37
N CYS A 72 1.96 2.36 8.35
CA CYS A 72 3.21 2.22 7.60
C CYS A 72 4.09 3.46 7.55
N ARG A 73 3.66 4.58 8.14
CA ARG A 73 4.46 5.80 8.20
C ARG A 73 3.98 6.68 9.33
N THR A 74 4.92 7.44 9.88
CA THR A 74 4.67 8.53 10.81
C THR A 74 5.14 9.81 10.15
N CYS A 75 4.25 10.79 10.02
CA CYS A 75 4.57 12.07 9.40
C CYS A 75 4.40 13.17 10.43
N THR A 76 5.42 14.01 10.56
CA THR A 76 5.43 15.17 11.46
C THR A 76 5.47 16.44 10.61
N CYS A 77 4.57 17.37 10.93
CA CYS A 77 4.53 18.67 10.28
C CYS A 77 5.69 19.52 10.79
N SER A 78 6.48 20.08 9.88
CA SER A 78 7.57 21.00 10.20
C SER A 78 7.57 22.12 9.17
N GLY A 79 7.15 23.31 9.60
CA GLY A 79 7.19 24.52 8.79
C GLY A 79 6.38 24.48 7.50
N GLY A 80 5.17 23.91 7.54
CA GLY A 80 4.29 23.77 6.37
C GLY A 80 4.59 22.54 5.50
N GLU A 81 5.68 21.82 5.76
CA GLU A 81 6.05 20.60 5.06
C GLU A 81 5.91 19.34 5.93
N TRP A 82 5.67 18.21 5.28
CA TRP A 82 5.59 16.90 5.95
C TRP A 82 6.96 16.21 5.95
N SER A 83 7.52 15.98 7.13
CA SER A 83 8.65 15.07 7.32
C SER A 83 8.12 13.69 7.70
N CYS A 84 8.20 12.73 6.79
CA CYS A 84 7.67 11.38 6.98
C CYS A 84 8.79 10.35 7.20
N GLU A 85 8.63 9.55 8.24
CA GLU A 85 9.41 8.33 8.48
C GLU A 85 8.58 7.12 8.08
N GLU A 86 9.07 6.36 7.10
CA GLU A 86 8.46 5.10 6.67
C GLU A 86 8.75 4.00 7.71
N LEU A 87 7.70 3.32 8.14
CA LEU A 87 7.77 2.18 9.07
C LEU A 87 7.79 0.87 8.28
N GLU A 88 8.39 -0.14 8.87
CA GLU A 88 8.37 -1.49 8.31
C GLU A 88 6.95 -2.07 8.33
N CYS A 89 6.34 -2.14 7.14
CA CYS A 89 4.95 -2.54 6.98
C CYS A 89 4.78 -3.81 6.13
N PRO A 90 3.77 -4.66 6.44
CA PRO A 90 3.46 -5.79 5.57
C PRO A 90 3.03 -5.32 4.18
N GLY A 91 3.50 -6.00 3.14
CA GLY A 91 3.04 -5.79 1.77
C GLY A 91 1.93 -6.78 1.44
N THR A 92 0.96 -6.39 0.60
CA THR A 92 -0.06 -7.30 0.07
C THR A 92 0.01 -7.41 -1.46
N CYS A 93 0.05 -8.63 -1.97
CA CYS A 93 -0.16 -8.97 -3.38
C CYS A 93 -1.55 -9.59 -3.53
N SER A 94 -2.28 -9.30 -4.60
CA SER A 94 -3.62 -9.85 -4.83
C SER A 94 -3.82 -10.38 -6.23
N VAL A 95 -4.73 -11.36 -6.34
CA VAL A 95 -5.34 -11.82 -7.60
C VAL A 95 -6.84 -11.65 -7.46
N GLU A 96 -7.38 -10.68 -8.19
CA GLU A 96 -8.78 -10.27 -8.15
C GLU A 96 -9.44 -10.47 -9.51
N GLY A 97 -10.76 -10.69 -9.52
CA GLY A 97 -11.54 -10.87 -10.75
C GLY A 97 -11.10 -12.04 -11.65
N GLY A 98 -10.21 -12.91 -11.18
CA GLY A 98 -9.69 -14.06 -11.93
C GLY A 98 -8.34 -13.81 -12.62
N SER A 99 -8.02 -12.58 -13.01
CA SER A 99 -6.79 -12.27 -13.78
C SER A 99 -6.10 -10.96 -13.44
N HIS A 100 -6.71 -10.12 -12.60
CA HIS A 100 -6.15 -8.82 -12.21
C HIS A 100 -5.19 -9.01 -11.04
N ILE A 101 -3.92 -8.75 -11.27
CA ILE A 101 -2.86 -8.88 -10.28
C ILE A 101 -2.45 -7.50 -9.81
N THR A 102 -2.40 -7.31 -8.50
CA THR A 102 -1.75 -6.15 -7.87
C THR A 102 -0.56 -6.64 -7.08
N THR A 103 0.63 -6.16 -7.39
CA THR A 103 1.89 -6.55 -6.70
C THR A 103 2.03 -5.89 -5.32
N PHE A 104 3.00 -6.35 -4.53
CA PHE A 104 3.29 -5.81 -3.20
C PHE A 104 3.60 -4.31 -3.14
N ASP A 105 4.11 -3.74 -4.23
CA ASP A 105 4.41 -2.30 -4.42
C ASP A 105 3.28 -1.52 -5.10
N GLY A 106 2.12 -2.15 -5.33
CA GLY A 106 0.91 -1.48 -5.85
C GLY A 106 0.81 -1.40 -7.36
N LYS A 107 1.67 -2.10 -8.12
CA LYS A 107 1.57 -2.15 -9.59
C LYS A 107 0.48 -3.13 -10.00
N ALA A 108 -0.52 -2.63 -10.72
CA ALA A 108 -1.63 -3.43 -11.24
C ALA A 108 -1.42 -3.82 -12.71
N TYR A 109 -1.73 -5.07 -13.06
CA TYR A 109 -1.75 -5.59 -14.43
C TYR A 109 -2.68 -6.80 -14.56
N SER A 110 -2.95 -7.27 -15.77
CA SER A 110 -3.83 -8.42 -16.02
C SER A 110 -3.13 -9.52 -16.80
N ILE A 111 -3.30 -10.79 -16.40
CA ILE A 111 -2.79 -11.95 -17.13
C ILE A 111 -3.94 -12.83 -17.60
N ASN A 112 -4.12 -12.91 -18.91
CA ASN A 112 -5.16 -13.74 -19.54
C ASN A 112 -4.54 -15.02 -20.12
N GLY A 113 -3.97 -15.86 -19.25
CA GLY A 113 -3.30 -17.10 -19.65
C GLY A 113 -3.86 -18.33 -18.97
N GLN A 114 -3.49 -19.51 -19.50
CA GLN A 114 -3.94 -20.82 -19.03
C GLN A 114 -2.73 -21.61 -18.52
N CYS A 115 -2.28 -21.31 -17.30
CA CYS A 115 -1.10 -21.93 -16.70
C CYS A 115 -1.07 -21.72 -15.18
N SER A 116 -0.10 -22.35 -14.53
CA SER A 116 0.30 -22.07 -13.16
C SER A 116 1.34 -20.94 -13.13
N TYR A 117 1.05 -19.87 -12.39
CA TYR A 117 1.92 -18.70 -12.26
C TYR A 117 2.49 -18.58 -10.85
N PHE A 118 3.79 -18.31 -10.75
CA PHE A 118 4.41 -17.93 -9.48
C PHE A 118 3.93 -16.53 -9.09
N LEU A 119 3.17 -16.43 -8.00
CA LEU A 119 2.79 -15.14 -7.41
C LEU A 119 3.87 -14.63 -6.47
N VAL A 120 4.53 -15.56 -5.75
CA VAL A 120 5.60 -15.25 -4.82
C VAL A 120 6.57 -16.41 -4.76
N LYS A 121 7.86 -16.12 -4.90
CA LYS A 121 8.95 -17.05 -4.63
C LYS A 121 10.08 -16.32 -3.90
N GLN A 122 10.73 -16.99 -2.96
CA GLN A 122 11.94 -16.46 -2.33
C GLN A 122 13.12 -16.56 -3.32
N ARG A 123 13.94 -15.51 -3.43
CA ARG A 123 15.11 -15.51 -4.35
C ARG A 123 16.21 -16.45 -3.87
N GLU A 124 16.53 -16.36 -2.58
CA GLU A 124 17.53 -17.18 -1.92
C GLU A 124 16.85 -17.94 -0.78
N GLY A 125 16.47 -19.18 -1.03
CA GLY A 125 15.76 -20.04 -0.09
C GLY A 125 14.58 -20.76 -0.72
N ASN A 126 14.00 -21.70 0.04
CA ASN A 126 12.84 -22.50 -0.35
C ASN A 126 11.80 -22.57 0.78
N ASN A 127 11.74 -21.55 1.64
CA ASN A 127 10.85 -21.55 2.79
C ASN A 127 9.38 -21.57 2.34
N PHE A 128 9.04 -20.74 1.36
CA PHE A 128 7.72 -20.74 0.78
C PHE A 128 7.69 -20.37 -0.70
N THR A 129 6.63 -20.78 -1.39
CA THR A 129 6.29 -20.39 -2.75
C THR A 129 4.78 -20.40 -2.90
N VAL A 130 4.21 -19.40 -3.56
CA VAL A 130 2.78 -19.32 -3.86
C VAL A 130 2.57 -19.37 -5.36
N LEU A 131 1.70 -20.27 -5.79
CA LEU A 131 1.28 -20.48 -7.17
C LEU A 131 -0.22 -20.17 -7.31
N ALA A 132 -0.60 -19.58 -8.43
CA ALA A 132 -1.98 -19.43 -8.85
C ALA A 132 -2.20 -20.14 -10.18
N ASP A 133 -3.21 -21.01 -10.21
CA ASP A 133 -3.63 -21.70 -11.42
C ASP A 133 -4.75 -20.88 -12.06
N LEU A 134 -4.46 -20.32 -13.24
CA LEU A 134 -5.41 -19.56 -14.03
C LEU A 134 -5.88 -20.42 -15.21
N GLU A 135 -7.19 -20.49 -15.41
CA GLU A 135 -7.79 -21.20 -16.55
C GLU A 135 -8.91 -20.37 -17.17
N LYS A 136 -9.22 -20.65 -18.44
CA LYS A 136 -10.36 -20.04 -19.12
C LYS A 136 -11.68 -20.51 -18.51
N CYS A 137 -12.53 -19.56 -18.17
CA CYS A 137 -13.85 -19.82 -17.60
C CYS A 137 -14.98 -19.14 -18.37
N GLY A 138 -14.68 -18.17 -19.25
CA GLY A 138 -15.63 -17.55 -20.16
C GLY A 138 -15.51 -18.04 -21.60
N LEU A 139 -16.18 -17.32 -22.50
CA LEU A 139 -16.23 -17.64 -23.92
C LEU A 139 -15.02 -17.06 -24.65
N SER A 140 -14.56 -15.88 -24.23
CA SER A 140 -13.41 -15.18 -24.80
C SER A 140 -12.10 -15.64 -24.16
N ASP A 141 -10.98 -15.50 -24.87
CA ASP A 141 -9.65 -15.83 -24.35
C ASP A 141 -9.19 -14.87 -23.25
N THR A 142 -9.88 -13.75 -23.08
CA THR A 142 -9.65 -12.76 -22.01
C THR A 142 -10.37 -13.09 -20.70
N GLU A 143 -11.30 -14.05 -20.70
CA GLU A 143 -12.07 -14.44 -19.52
C GLU A 143 -11.45 -15.65 -18.82
N THR A 144 -10.47 -15.35 -17.95
CA THR A 144 -9.81 -16.34 -17.09
C THR A 144 -10.24 -16.22 -15.63
N CYS A 145 -10.26 -17.35 -14.93
CA CYS A 145 -10.61 -17.45 -13.52
C CYS A 145 -9.49 -18.14 -12.75
N LEU A 146 -9.37 -17.77 -11.49
CA LEU A 146 -8.52 -18.45 -10.52
C LEU A 146 -9.15 -19.81 -10.15
N LYS A 147 -8.45 -20.91 -10.44
CA LYS A 147 -8.92 -22.29 -10.26
C LYS A 147 -8.27 -23.03 -9.12
N ALA A 148 -7.10 -22.60 -8.69
CA ALA A 148 -6.51 -23.06 -7.45
C ALA A 148 -5.45 -22.04 -6.99
N VAL A 149 -5.22 -22.02 -5.69
CA VAL A 149 -4.03 -21.38 -5.12
C VAL A 149 -3.29 -22.42 -4.32
N SER A 150 -2.01 -22.58 -4.65
CA SER A 150 -1.15 -23.55 -4.00
C SER A 150 -0.01 -22.85 -3.28
N ILE A 151 0.17 -23.16 -2.00
CA ILE A 151 1.31 -22.73 -1.21
C ILE A 151 2.20 -23.94 -0.91
N ARG A 152 3.45 -23.87 -1.35
CA ARG A 152 4.50 -24.78 -0.92
C ARG A 152 5.20 -24.15 0.27
N VAL A 153 5.23 -24.81 1.41
CA VAL A 153 6.01 -24.42 2.59
C VAL A 153 6.99 -25.56 2.89
N LEU A 154 8.29 -25.31 2.73
CA LEU A 154 9.31 -26.35 2.69
C LEU A 154 8.93 -27.46 1.70
N ASP A 155 8.66 -28.68 2.18
CA ASP A 155 8.26 -29.82 1.37
C ASP A 155 6.75 -30.14 1.41
N THR A 156 5.97 -29.32 2.11
CA THR A 156 4.51 -29.48 2.17
C THR A 156 3.85 -28.61 1.11
N ILE A 157 3.03 -29.23 0.26
CA ILE A 157 2.23 -28.52 -0.74
C ILE A 157 0.78 -28.50 -0.25
N ILE A 158 0.25 -27.30 -0.07
CA ILE A 158 -1.15 -27.07 0.24
C ILE A 158 -1.80 -26.46 -0.98
N SER A 159 -2.94 -27.01 -1.40
CA SER A 159 -3.73 -26.46 -2.51
C SER A 159 -5.15 -26.22 -2.05
N ILE A 160 -5.69 -25.05 -2.42
CA ILE A 160 -7.04 -24.59 -2.09
C ILE A 160 -7.80 -24.40 -3.39
N GLN A 161 -8.96 -25.06 -3.51
CA GLN A 161 -9.82 -25.04 -4.70
C GLN A 161 -11.04 -24.11 -4.53
N PRO A 162 -11.71 -23.69 -5.62
CA PRO A 162 -12.88 -22.79 -5.61
C PRO A 162 -14.07 -23.32 -4.81
N ASN A 163 -14.23 -24.64 -4.72
CA ASN A 163 -15.27 -25.28 -3.89
C ASN A 163 -14.95 -25.24 -2.38
N GLY A 164 -13.80 -24.68 -2.00
CA GLY A 164 -13.31 -24.64 -0.62
C GLY A 164 -12.65 -25.92 -0.14
N ALA A 165 -12.45 -26.92 -1.01
CA ALA A 165 -11.66 -28.10 -0.67
C ALA A 165 -10.19 -27.72 -0.51
N VAL A 166 -9.59 -28.21 0.58
CA VAL A 166 -8.17 -28.05 0.87
C VAL A 166 -7.51 -29.42 0.78
N SER A 167 -6.39 -29.49 0.08
CA SER A 167 -5.55 -30.68 0.00
C SER A 167 -4.14 -30.39 0.48
N VAL A 168 -3.55 -31.34 1.21
CA VAL A 168 -2.17 -31.32 1.67
C VAL A 168 -1.45 -32.50 1.04
N ASN A 169 -0.40 -32.23 0.27
CA ASN A 169 0.33 -33.24 -0.52
C ASN A 169 -0.63 -34.11 -1.37
N SER A 170 -1.63 -33.47 -2.00
CA SER A 170 -2.71 -34.10 -2.79
C SER A 170 -3.75 -34.91 -2.02
N LEU A 171 -3.67 -34.98 -0.69
CA LEU A 171 -4.67 -35.63 0.16
C LEU A 171 -5.64 -34.58 0.70
N VAL A 172 -6.94 -34.79 0.51
CA VAL A 172 -7.97 -33.89 1.04
C VAL A 172 -7.90 -33.86 2.57
N ALA A 173 -7.80 -32.67 3.14
CA ALA A 173 -7.68 -32.44 4.57
C ALA A 173 -8.89 -31.64 5.09
N PRO A 174 -9.50 -32.04 6.22
CA PRO A 174 -10.54 -31.24 6.86
C PRO A 174 -9.92 -29.99 7.50
N LEU A 175 -10.73 -28.93 7.63
CA LEU A 175 -10.37 -27.71 8.35
C LEU A 175 -11.09 -27.66 9.71
N PRO A 176 -10.48 -27.06 10.76
CA PRO A 176 -9.15 -26.43 10.75
C PRO A 176 -8.02 -27.48 10.76
N LEU A 177 -6.90 -27.11 10.14
CA LEU A 177 -5.66 -27.88 10.14
C LEU A 177 -4.56 -27.03 10.73
N SER A 178 -3.82 -27.55 11.72
CA SER A 178 -2.63 -26.88 12.22
C SER A 178 -1.45 -27.84 12.25
N THR A 179 -0.32 -27.37 11.74
CA THR A 179 0.97 -28.05 11.77
C THR A 179 2.03 -27.11 12.36
N ASP A 180 3.29 -27.54 12.46
CA ASP A 180 4.41 -26.67 12.88
C ASP A 180 4.69 -25.52 11.91
N GLN A 181 4.35 -25.69 10.62
CA GLN A 181 4.71 -24.72 9.58
C GLN A 181 3.57 -23.78 9.21
N VAL A 182 2.34 -24.30 9.24
CA VAL A 182 1.16 -23.64 8.70
C VAL A 182 -0.09 -23.99 9.50
N THR A 183 -0.93 -22.98 9.70
CA THR A 183 -2.26 -23.09 10.29
C THR A 183 -3.28 -22.64 9.26
N ILE A 184 -4.21 -23.52 8.92
CA ILE A 184 -5.26 -23.27 7.92
C ILE A 184 -6.61 -23.39 8.59
N PHE A 185 -7.44 -22.38 8.44
CA PHE A 185 -8.77 -22.36 9.03
C PHE A 185 -9.77 -21.64 8.13
N LYS A 186 -11.04 -21.93 8.37
CA LYS A 186 -12.17 -21.36 7.66
C LYS A 186 -12.96 -20.46 8.62
N PRO A 187 -12.62 -19.17 8.74
CA PRO A 187 -13.30 -18.27 9.68
C PRO A 187 -14.76 -17.98 9.29
N SER A 188 -15.14 -18.18 8.02
CA SER A 188 -16.50 -18.04 7.54
C SER A 188 -16.75 -18.95 6.33
N THR A 189 -18.00 -19.03 5.85
CA THR A 189 -18.34 -19.79 4.65
C THR A 189 -17.58 -19.33 3.40
N PHE A 190 -17.15 -18.06 3.36
CA PHE A 190 -16.59 -17.40 2.18
C PHE A 190 -15.08 -17.24 2.20
N TYR A 191 -14.41 -17.46 3.34
CA TYR A 191 -12.98 -17.21 3.48
C TYR A 191 -12.24 -18.42 4.02
N ILE A 192 -11.06 -18.68 3.47
CA ILE A 192 -10.06 -19.59 4.02
C ILE A 192 -8.79 -18.77 4.26
N ILE A 193 -8.19 -18.94 5.43
CA ILE A 193 -6.94 -18.28 5.81
C ILE A 193 -5.90 -19.36 6.08
N ALA A 194 -4.70 -19.18 5.53
CA ALA A 194 -3.51 -19.97 5.83
C ALA A 194 -2.39 -19.06 6.33
N ASP A 195 -2.02 -19.22 7.59
CA ASP A 195 -0.93 -18.50 8.24
C ASP A 195 0.30 -19.39 8.33
N THR A 196 1.46 -18.85 7.95
CA THR A 196 2.75 -19.56 8.04
C THR A 196 3.67 -18.91 9.06
N ARG A 197 4.56 -19.70 9.66
CA ARG A 197 5.60 -19.18 10.58
C ARG A 197 6.66 -18.29 9.91
N TYR A 198 6.66 -18.22 8.58
CA TYR A 198 7.62 -17.45 7.78
C TYR A 198 7.13 -16.01 7.49
N GLY A 199 6.05 -15.59 8.15
CA GLY A 199 5.48 -14.25 7.95
C GLY A 199 4.75 -14.10 6.63
N LEU A 200 4.24 -15.20 6.07
CA LEU A 200 3.30 -15.19 4.95
C LEU A 200 1.92 -15.59 5.45
N GLN A 201 0.93 -14.75 5.14
CA GLN A 201 -0.49 -15.05 5.30
C GLN A 201 -1.15 -15.10 3.92
N LEU A 202 -1.88 -16.18 3.64
CA LEU A 202 -2.70 -16.33 2.45
C LEU A 202 -4.17 -16.27 2.85
N ARG A 203 -4.91 -15.31 2.29
CA ARG A 203 -6.36 -15.20 2.44
C ARG A 203 -7.04 -15.46 1.10
N ILE A 204 -7.85 -16.51 1.05
CA ILE A 204 -8.65 -16.88 -0.11
C ILE A 204 -10.11 -16.51 0.14
N GLN A 205 -10.67 -15.71 -0.76
CA GLN A 205 -12.10 -15.48 -0.86
C GLN A 205 -12.69 -16.47 -1.87
N LEU A 206 -13.79 -17.14 -1.53
CA LEU A 206 -14.44 -18.16 -2.36
C LEU A 206 -15.64 -17.61 -3.14
N VAL A 207 -16.35 -16.62 -2.57
CA VAL A 207 -17.62 -16.09 -3.10
C VAL A 207 -17.52 -14.57 -3.20
N PRO A 208 -18.02 -13.92 -4.28
CA PRO A 208 -18.76 -14.51 -5.42
C PRO A 208 -17.88 -15.22 -6.45
N VAL A 209 -16.59 -14.86 -6.51
CA VAL A 209 -15.57 -15.49 -7.34
C VAL A 209 -14.33 -15.74 -6.50
N MET A 210 -13.54 -16.74 -6.87
CA MET A 210 -12.32 -17.06 -6.13
C MET A 210 -11.28 -15.94 -6.31
N GLN A 211 -10.79 -15.39 -5.20
CA GLN A 211 -9.77 -14.34 -5.17
C GLN A 211 -8.72 -14.68 -4.10
N ALA A 212 -7.50 -14.18 -4.30
CA ALA A 212 -6.38 -14.45 -3.40
C ALA A 212 -5.71 -13.15 -2.95
N TYR A 213 -5.37 -13.10 -1.67
CA TYR A 213 -4.61 -12.02 -1.06
C TYR A 213 -3.43 -12.64 -0.30
N ILE A 214 -2.21 -12.27 -0.68
CA ILE A 214 -0.97 -12.73 -0.04
C ILE A 214 -0.37 -11.56 0.70
N THR A 215 -0.27 -11.67 2.02
CA THR A 215 0.38 -10.67 2.87
C THR A 215 1.73 -11.20 3.32
N LEU A 216 2.78 -10.39 3.16
CA LEU A 216 4.14 -10.69 3.62
C LEU A 216 4.59 -9.70 4.68
N ASN A 217 5.20 -10.21 5.75
CA ASN A 217 5.87 -9.40 6.75
C ASN A 217 7.03 -8.59 6.15
N PRO A 218 7.38 -7.44 6.75
CA PRO A 218 8.45 -6.56 6.26
C PRO A 218 9.82 -7.24 6.12
N SER A 219 10.08 -8.27 6.94
CA SER A 219 11.30 -9.09 6.88
C SER A 219 11.52 -9.80 5.53
N ASN A 220 10.47 -9.89 4.70
CA ASN A 220 10.54 -10.46 3.36
C ASN A 220 10.75 -9.40 2.25
N LYS A 221 10.92 -8.12 2.60
CA LYS A 221 11.12 -7.03 1.63
C LYS A 221 12.44 -7.22 0.86
N GLY A 222 12.36 -7.20 -0.46
CA GLY A 222 13.53 -7.29 -1.35
C GLY A 222 14.12 -8.69 -1.54
N ILE A 223 13.62 -9.71 -0.82
CA ILE A 223 14.11 -11.11 -0.93
C ILE A 223 13.14 -12.04 -1.67
N THR A 224 12.01 -11.52 -2.16
CA THR A 224 11.03 -12.23 -2.97
C THR A 224 11.01 -11.74 -4.42
N CYS A 225 10.46 -12.56 -5.30
CA CYS A 225 10.10 -12.27 -6.68
C CYS A 225 8.73 -12.86 -7.03
#